data_AF-A0A4R0NG79-F1
#
_entry.id   AF-A0A4R0NG79-F1
#
_cell.length_a   1.000
_cell.length_b   1.000
_cell.length_c   1.000
_cell.angle_alpha   90.00
_cell.angle_beta   90.00
_cell.angle_gamma   90.00
#
_symmetry.space_group_name_H-M   'P 1'
#
loop_
_entity.id
_entity.type
_entity.pdbx_description
1 polymer ?
#
loop_
_entity_poly.entity_id
_entity_poly.type
_entity_poly.pdbx_seq_one_letter_code
_entity_poly.pdbx_strand_id
1 'polypeptide(L)'
;MQIKQKWSSHLIRFMVLALSTWCFHPTDAKAQFVGNPLIPKEGKVIIYTNDAKGGHHQVATVAERNNISADRRQPGMLCTVMDDGTGKAKTFQLICKDLPAELSDNANWTDFATSGGGGTIGSFNGSRPITGEFYTNVNPGTNDLAKWIEAVFYPSVGPSASLTATPSGVAEMGAAGSTSVFLSWSAARAAATEEITEITVNGTNVFSSTPAAGASVSGTQSATATNNTKTSFTMTVKTKDNKTASATASIDFQWKRYWGFTSGGEDGVSFAPTDAQILALSGKEFGTTAAVSNKSATPSGPQKLVIAFPASWGGGTKVIVGVNDSTGAFEKTTRSFTNAIGGTTSYVIYVQRDNTAAGLTFNIQ
;
A
#
# COMPACT_ATOMS: atom_id res chain seq x y z
N MET A 1 -12.63 17.51 28.42
CA MET A 1 -12.14 18.90 28.52
C MET A 1 -11.34 19.19 27.25
N GLN A 2 -12.00 19.71 26.23
CA GLN A 2 -11.38 19.90 24.91
C GLN A 2 -12.11 21.05 24.19
N ILE A 3 -11.36 21.74 23.32
CA ILE A 3 -11.79 22.67 22.27
C ILE A 3 -11.88 24.14 22.68
N LYS A 4 -10.77 24.89 22.49
CA LYS A 4 -10.76 26.26 21.95
C LYS A 4 -9.42 26.53 21.23
N GLN A 5 -9.34 26.22 19.94
CA GLN A 5 -8.24 26.70 19.08
C GLN A 5 -8.72 26.79 17.62
N LYS A 6 -9.49 27.83 17.27
CA LYS A 6 -9.89 28.12 15.87
C LYS A 6 -10.16 29.62 15.61
N TRP A 7 -9.29 30.52 16.09
CA TRP A 7 -9.48 31.97 15.85
C TRP A 7 -8.28 32.71 15.25
N SER A 8 -7.15 32.06 14.98
CA SER A 8 -5.94 32.75 14.46
C SER A 8 -5.72 32.64 12.94
N SER A 9 -6.40 31.75 12.21
CA SER A 9 -6.13 31.57 10.77
C SER A 9 -6.87 32.53 9.84
N HIS A 10 -7.93 33.20 10.31
CA HIS A 10 -8.72 34.13 9.49
C HIS A 10 -8.16 35.56 9.44
N LEU A 11 -7.35 35.97 10.43
CA LEU A 11 -6.80 37.32 10.49
C LEU A 11 -5.57 37.50 9.58
N ILE A 12 -4.84 36.42 9.28
CA ILE A 12 -3.64 36.48 8.41
C ILE A 12 -4.00 36.56 6.92
N ARG A 13 -5.15 36.01 6.49
CA ARG A 13 -5.59 36.09 5.09
C ARG A 13 -6.16 37.46 4.71
N PHE A 14 -6.66 38.26 5.66
CA PHE A 14 -7.16 39.60 5.37
C PHE A 14 -6.07 40.67 5.28
N MET A 15 -4.90 40.47 5.92
CA MET A 15 -3.81 41.45 5.87
C MET A 15 -2.96 41.39 4.59
N VAL A 16 -2.94 40.26 3.87
CA VAL A 16 -2.15 40.12 2.63
C VAL A 16 -2.88 40.70 1.41
N LEU A 17 -4.21 40.79 1.42
CA LEU A 17 -4.99 41.37 0.31
C LEU A 17 -5.09 42.90 0.35
N ALA A 18 -4.85 43.52 1.52
CA ALA A 18 -4.98 44.96 1.71
C ALA A 18 -3.67 45.74 1.47
N LEU A 19 -2.52 45.06 1.37
CA LEU A 19 -1.22 45.69 1.10
C LEU A 19 -0.83 45.72 -0.39
N SER A 20 -1.55 45.02 -1.27
CA SER A 20 -1.26 45.01 -2.71
C SER A 20 -1.95 46.11 -3.52
N THR A 21 -2.82 46.92 -2.90
CA THR A 21 -3.60 47.98 -3.60
C THR A 21 -3.07 49.40 -3.38
N TRP A 22 -1.95 49.58 -2.66
CA TRP A 22 -1.43 50.91 -2.29
C TRP A 22 -0.04 51.28 -2.86
N CYS A 23 0.55 50.48 -3.76
CA CYS A 23 1.92 50.74 -4.27
C CYS A 23 2.06 50.93 -5.79
N PHE A 24 0.97 51.09 -6.55
CA PHE A 24 1.06 51.49 -7.96
C PHE A 24 0.09 52.63 -8.27
N HIS A 25 0.47 53.84 -7.87
CA HIS A 25 0.01 55.05 -8.57
C HIS A 25 0.84 55.16 -9.86
N PRO A 26 0.22 55.11 -11.05
CA PRO A 26 0.89 55.58 -12.25
C PRO A 26 0.96 57.10 -12.14
N THR A 27 2.08 57.62 -11.65
CA THR A 27 2.43 59.02 -11.87
C THR A 27 2.53 59.23 -13.38
N ASP A 28 1.84 60.24 -13.88
CA ASP A 28 1.82 60.69 -15.26
C ASP A 28 3.23 60.66 -15.90
N ALA A 29 3.55 59.54 -16.55
CA ALA A 29 4.65 59.47 -17.48
C ALA A 29 4.21 60.22 -18.73
N LYS A 30 4.39 61.55 -18.71
CA LYS A 30 4.42 62.33 -19.95
C LYS A 30 5.52 61.71 -20.79
N ALA A 31 5.11 60.99 -21.85
CA ALA A 31 6.01 60.57 -22.90
C ALA A 31 6.64 61.83 -23.50
N GLN A 32 7.82 62.20 -23.00
CA GLN A 32 8.62 63.25 -23.58
C GLN A 32 9.28 62.63 -24.81
N PHE A 33 8.70 62.86 -25.98
CA PHE A 33 9.38 62.62 -27.24
C PHE A 33 10.62 63.53 -27.28
N VAL A 34 11.76 63.00 -26.83
CA VAL A 34 13.07 63.60 -27.05
C VAL A 34 13.47 63.26 -28.49
N GLY A 35 12.82 63.92 -29.43
CA GLY A 35 13.12 63.85 -30.85
C GLY A 35 12.96 65.24 -31.41
N ASN A 36 14.08 65.88 -31.73
CA ASN A 36 14.14 67.15 -32.43
C ASN A 36 13.15 67.11 -33.61
N PRO A 37 12.22 68.06 -33.78
CA PRO A 37 11.31 68.04 -34.92
C PRO A 37 12.13 68.23 -36.19
N LEU A 38 12.45 67.12 -36.85
CA LEU A 38 13.13 67.11 -38.14
C LEU A 38 12.14 67.63 -39.17
N ILE A 39 12.22 68.92 -39.45
CA ILE A 39 11.56 69.54 -40.60
C ILE A 39 12.09 68.80 -41.84
N PRO A 40 11.24 68.09 -42.61
CA PRO A 40 11.70 67.36 -43.78
C PRO A 40 12.26 68.34 -44.82
N LYS A 41 13.47 68.07 -45.30
CA LYS A 41 13.96 68.69 -46.54
C LYS A 41 13.07 68.24 -47.69
N GLU A 42 12.70 69.18 -48.55
CA GLU A 42 11.89 68.94 -49.75
C GLU A 42 12.49 67.79 -50.57
N GLY A 43 11.67 66.76 -50.85
CA GLY A 43 12.07 65.58 -51.63
C GLY A 43 12.46 64.30 -50.85
N LYS A 44 12.37 64.25 -49.51
CA LYS A 44 12.59 63.01 -48.73
C LYS A 44 11.34 62.55 -47.97
N VAL A 45 10.96 61.29 -48.16
CA VAL A 45 9.88 60.61 -47.43
C VAL A 45 10.35 60.26 -46.02
N ILE A 46 9.60 60.67 -44.99
CA ILE A 46 9.81 60.22 -43.62
C ILE A 46 9.19 58.82 -43.52
N ILE A 47 10.00 57.82 -43.18
CA ILE A 47 9.53 56.45 -42.93
C ILE A 47 9.64 56.18 -41.43
N TYR A 48 8.50 55.95 -40.77
CA TYR A 48 8.45 55.68 -39.34
C TYR A 48 9.04 54.28 -39.04
N THR A 49 9.71 54.15 -37.89
CA THR A 49 10.39 52.93 -37.45
C THR A 49 9.47 51.72 -37.33
N ASN A 50 8.16 51.93 -37.12
CA ASN A 50 7.16 50.87 -37.04
C ASN A 50 6.65 50.36 -38.39
N ASP A 51 6.85 51.11 -39.49
CA ASP A 51 6.29 50.76 -40.81
C ASP A 51 7.33 50.28 -41.84
N ALA A 52 8.63 50.46 -41.60
CA ALA A 52 9.65 49.90 -42.51
C ALA A 52 11.02 49.52 -41.91
N LYS A 53 11.26 49.73 -40.61
CA LYS A 53 12.52 49.34 -39.97
C LYS A 53 12.33 48.03 -39.21
N GLY A 54 12.95 47.00 -39.76
CA GLY A 54 12.90 45.60 -39.34
C GLY A 54 11.52 45.00 -39.13
N GLY A 55 11.52 43.82 -38.51
CA GLY A 55 10.41 42.87 -38.55
C GLY A 55 10.83 41.58 -39.24
N HIS A 56 9.87 40.87 -39.84
CA HIS A 56 10.11 39.66 -40.62
C HIS A 56 9.98 39.98 -42.11
N HIS A 57 11.07 39.80 -42.85
CA HIS A 57 11.10 39.94 -44.30
C HIS A 57 11.06 38.57 -44.97
N GLN A 58 10.57 38.53 -46.20
CA GLN A 58 10.62 37.36 -47.06
C GLN A 58 11.17 37.79 -48.42
N VAL A 59 12.18 37.06 -48.91
CA VAL A 59 12.86 37.32 -50.19
C VAL A 59 13.10 36.00 -50.90
N ALA A 60 13.27 36.03 -52.22
CA ALA A 60 13.48 34.82 -53.01
C ALA A 60 14.87 34.23 -52.77
N THR A 61 15.91 35.06 -52.74
CA THR A 61 17.31 34.59 -52.71
C THR A 61 18.18 35.26 -51.64
N VAL A 62 19.33 34.64 -51.34
CA VAL A 62 20.34 35.22 -50.43
C VAL A 62 20.86 36.57 -50.95
N ALA A 63 20.96 36.72 -52.28
CA ALA A 63 21.36 37.98 -52.89
C ALA A 63 20.34 39.10 -52.61
N GLU A 64 19.04 38.79 -52.68
CA GLU A 64 17.98 39.75 -52.34
C GLU A 64 17.97 40.11 -50.85
N ARG A 65 18.23 39.15 -49.95
CA ARG A 65 18.44 39.43 -48.52
C ARG A 65 19.59 40.43 -48.32
N ASN A 66 20.70 40.19 -49.00
CA ASN A 66 21.89 41.03 -48.93
C ASN A 66 21.66 42.45 -49.50
N ASN A 67 20.66 42.62 -50.37
CA ASN A 67 20.25 43.90 -50.94
C ASN A 67 19.21 44.67 -50.11
N ILE A 68 18.71 44.10 -49.00
CA ILE A 68 17.86 44.86 -48.06
C ILE A 68 18.65 46.07 -47.56
N SER A 69 18.15 47.28 -47.82
CA SER A 69 18.85 48.52 -47.49
C SER A 69 19.11 48.62 -45.98
N ALA A 70 20.24 49.23 -45.61
CA ALA A 70 20.61 49.42 -44.21
C ALA A 70 19.53 50.18 -43.41
N ASP A 71 18.80 51.09 -44.08
CA ASP A 71 17.67 51.80 -43.49
C ASP A 71 16.51 50.88 -43.08
N ARG A 72 16.37 49.69 -43.66
CA ARG A 72 15.34 48.71 -43.31
C ARG A 72 15.82 47.64 -42.32
N ARG A 73 17.12 47.60 -42.03
CA ARG A 73 17.72 46.61 -41.13
C ARG A 73 17.71 47.12 -39.69
N GLN A 74 17.48 46.20 -38.75
CA GLN A 74 17.65 46.45 -37.32
C GLN A 74 18.22 45.19 -36.65
N PRO A 75 18.96 45.33 -35.53
CA PRO A 75 19.40 44.18 -34.75
C PRO A 75 18.23 43.26 -34.39
N GLY A 76 18.40 41.95 -34.61
CA GLY A 76 17.37 40.95 -34.36
C GLY A 76 16.33 40.78 -35.47
N MET A 77 16.41 41.54 -36.57
CA MET A 77 15.55 41.37 -37.75
C MET A 77 15.60 39.94 -38.30
N LEU A 78 14.44 39.40 -38.69
CA LEU A 78 14.33 38.10 -39.33
C LEU A 78 14.12 38.25 -40.84
N CYS A 79 14.74 37.38 -41.63
CA CYS A 79 14.52 37.30 -43.07
C CYS A 79 14.43 35.84 -43.52
N THR A 80 13.29 35.43 -44.07
CA THR A 80 13.13 34.13 -44.73
C THR A 80 13.55 34.25 -46.19
N VAL A 81 14.60 33.53 -46.55
CA VAL A 81 15.05 33.35 -47.92
C VAL A 81 14.39 32.08 -48.44
N MET A 82 13.63 32.17 -49.54
CA MET A 82 12.88 31.03 -50.08
C MET A 82 13.78 29.99 -50.76
N ASP A 83 14.91 30.42 -51.31
CA ASP A 83 15.96 29.56 -51.84
C ASP A 83 17.34 30.06 -51.38
N ASP A 84 17.94 29.34 -50.42
CA ASP A 84 19.26 29.65 -49.89
C ASP A 84 20.43 29.20 -50.80
N GLY A 85 20.13 28.72 -52.01
CA GLY A 85 21.08 28.08 -52.92
C GLY A 85 21.13 26.55 -52.77
N THR A 86 20.39 25.99 -51.79
CA THR A 86 20.21 24.54 -51.62
C THR A 86 18.81 24.06 -52.01
N GLY A 87 17.96 24.94 -52.53
CA GLY A 87 16.56 24.64 -52.87
C GLY A 87 15.65 24.53 -51.64
N LYS A 88 16.08 25.04 -50.48
CA LYS A 88 15.29 25.05 -49.24
C LYS A 88 15.10 26.49 -48.74
N ALA A 89 13.92 26.73 -48.16
CA ALA A 89 13.67 27.97 -47.46
C ALA A 89 14.43 27.98 -46.13
N LYS A 90 15.08 29.10 -45.81
CA LYS A 90 15.84 29.28 -44.57
C LYS A 90 15.58 30.65 -43.98
N THR A 91 15.37 30.71 -42.66
CA THR A 91 15.23 31.97 -41.93
C THR A 91 16.58 32.36 -41.34
N PHE A 92 16.97 33.61 -41.56
CA PHE A 92 18.17 34.20 -40.99
C PHE A 92 17.78 35.28 -39.98
N GLN A 93 18.61 35.45 -38.94
CA GLN A 93 18.53 36.55 -37.99
C GLN A 93 19.75 37.45 -38.16
N LEU A 94 19.52 38.76 -38.24
CA LEU A 94 20.59 39.76 -38.24
C LEU A 94 21.10 39.96 -36.82
N ILE A 95 22.33 39.52 -36.55
CA ILE A 95 22.99 39.66 -35.25
C ILE A 95 24.08 40.72 -35.36
N CYS A 96 23.81 41.92 -34.86
CA CYS A 96 24.78 43.01 -34.78
C CYS A 96 24.55 43.83 -33.51
N LYS A 97 25.56 44.59 -33.08
CA LYS A 97 25.39 45.69 -32.13
C LYS A 97 24.78 46.85 -32.92
N ASP A 98 24.00 47.72 -32.28
CA ASP A 98 23.18 48.75 -32.93
C ASP A 98 24.03 49.92 -33.51
N LEU A 99 24.94 49.59 -34.44
CA LEU A 99 25.91 50.47 -35.07
C LEU A 99 25.68 50.49 -36.60
N PRO A 100 25.59 51.67 -37.25
CA PRO A 100 25.26 51.78 -38.67
C PRO A 100 26.17 50.98 -39.62
N ALA A 101 27.46 50.85 -39.27
CA ALA A 101 28.42 50.08 -40.06
C ALA A 101 28.14 48.56 -40.03
N GLU A 102 27.64 48.03 -38.91
CA GLU A 102 27.39 46.60 -38.75
C GLU A 102 26.09 46.16 -39.42
N LEU A 103 25.10 47.05 -39.56
CA LEU A 103 23.85 46.76 -40.27
C LEU A 103 24.07 46.46 -41.76
N SER A 104 25.11 47.05 -42.35
CA SER A 104 25.44 46.87 -43.78
C SER A 104 26.30 45.63 -44.04
N ASP A 105 26.84 44.99 -43.00
CA ASP A 105 27.67 43.80 -43.15
C ASP A 105 26.79 42.55 -43.31
N ASN A 106 26.88 41.91 -44.48
CA ASN A 106 26.10 40.70 -44.76
C ASN A 106 26.60 39.46 -44.02
N ALA A 107 27.80 39.51 -43.43
CA ALA A 107 28.31 38.44 -42.55
C ALA A 107 27.54 38.35 -41.23
N ASN A 108 26.81 39.40 -40.83
CA ASN A 108 26.02 39.44 -39.60
C ASN A 108 24.68 38.70 -39.71
N TRP A 109 24.31 38.19 -40.89
CA TRP A 109 23.17 37.29 -41.03
C TRP A 109 23.56 35.88 -40.61
N THR A 110 22.95 35.42 -39.52
CA THR A 110 23.15 34.06 -39.00
C THR A 110 21.90 33.22 -39.24
N ASP A 111 22.06 31.91 -39.37
CA ASP A 111 20.92 31.00 -39.49
C ASP A 111 20.07 31.07 -38.21
N PHE A 112 18.80 31.42 -38.37
CA PHE A 112 17.83 31.33 -37.28
C PHE A 112 17.36 29.88 -37.17
N ALA A 113 18.20 29.05 -36.55
CA ALA A 113 17.77 27.75 -36.08
C ALA A 113 16.88 28.00 -34.86
N THR A 114 15.55 27.90 -35.02
CA THR A 114 14.72 27.61 -33.87
C THR A 114 15.30 26.34 -33.27
N SER A 115 15.92 26.43 -32.10
CA SER A 115 16.22 25.28 -31.28
C SER A 115 14.88 24.70 -30.88
N GLY A 116 14.29 23.93 -31.81
CA GLY A 116 13.20 23.03 -31.52
C GLY A 116 13.76 22.16 -30.41
N GLY A 117 13.29 22.41 -29.19
CA GLY A 117 13.53 21.59 -28.03
C GLY A 117 12.90 20.24 -28.28
N GLY A 118 13.50 19.46 -29.17
CA GLY A 118 13.38 18.02 -29.22
C GLY A 118 14.10 17.48 -28.01
N GLY A 119 13.63 17.83 -26.82
CA GLY A 119 13.86 17.01 -25.66
C GLY A 119 13.27 15.66 -26.04
N THR A 120 14.14 14.66 -26.17
CA THR A 120 13.75 13.27 -26.30
C THR A 120 12.87 12.97 -25.09
N ILE A 121 11.56 13.11 -25.24
CA ILE A 121 10.60 12.63 -24.25
C ILE A 121 10.88 11.13 -24.20
N GLY A 122 11.49 10.66 -23.10
CA GLY A 122 11.63 9.24 -22.85
C GLY A 122 10.26 8.61 -23.11
N SER A 123 10.20 7.65 -24.04
CA SER A 123 8.99 7.08 -24.62
C SER A 123 7.90 6.85 -23.56
N PHE A 124 7.00 7.81 -23.39
CA PHE A 124 5.80 7.64 -22.60
C PHE A 124 4.81 6.86 -23.46
N ASN A 125 4.62 5.57 -23.19
CA ASN A 125 3.81 4.70 -24.04
C ASN A 125 2.32 4.67 -23.66
N GLY A 126 1.90 5.38 -22.60
CA GLY A 126 0.49 5.63 -22.24
C GLY A 126 -0.42 4.41 -22.13
N SER A 127 0.13 3.19 -22.15
CA SER A 127 -0.63 1.95 -22.34
C SER A 127 -1.09 1.34 -21.01
N ARG A 128 -0.91 2.07 -19.91
CA ARG A 128 -1.31 1.65 -18.57
C ARG A 128 -2.55 2.44 -18.15
N PRO A 129 -3.45 1.87 -17.33
CA PRO A 129 -4.51 2.65 -16.69
C PRO A 129 -3.91 3.68 -15.72
N ILE A 130 -4.51 4.88 -15.64
CA ILE A 130 -4.16 5.87 -14.61
C ILE A 130 -4.57 5.27 -13.25
N THR A 131 -3.60 5.08 -12.36
CA THR A 131 -3.80 4.45 -11.04
C THR A 131 -3.72 5.43 -9.87
N GLY A 132 -3.32 6.68 -10.13
CA GLY A 132 -3.20 7.72 -9.11
C GLY A 132 -4.53 8.39 -8.73
N GLU A 133 -4.70 8.72 -7.45
CA GLU A 133 -5.69 9.72 -7.02
C GLU A 133 -5.23 11.13 -7.47
N PHE A 134 -6.13 12.11 -7.50
CA PHE A 134 -5.79 13.49 -7.90
C PHE A 134 -4.76 14.10 -6.93
N TYR A 135 -3.49 14.11 -7.32
CA TYR A 135 -2.40 14.57 -6.46
C TYR A 135 -2.26 16.09 -6.49
N THR A 136 -2.45 16.73 -5.32
CA THR A 136 -2.01 18.10 -5.06
C THR A 136 -0.75 18.07 -4.20
N ASN A 137 0.22 18.94 -4.48
CA ASN A 137 1.45 19.12 -3.69
C ASN A 137 2.42 17.92 -3.63
N VAL A 138 2.41 17.02 -4.63
CA VAL A 138 3.41 15.94 -4.72
C VAL A 138 4.60 16.40 -5.56
N ASN A 139 5.79 16.39 -4.96
CA ASN A 139 7.05 16.55 -5.68
C ASN A 139 7.63 15.14 -5.94
N PRO A 140 7.65 14.64 -7.18
CA PRO A 140 8.17 13.31 -7.50
C PRO A 140 9.70 13.24 -7.49
N GLY A 141 10.40 14.30 -7.11
CA GLY A 141 11.87 14.30 -6.95
C GLY A 141 12.63 14.21 -8.27
N THR A 142 12.01 14.62 -9.38
CA THR A 142 12.59 14.58 -10.73
C THR A 142 12.27 15.85 -11.50
N ASN A 143 13.24 16.34 -12.27
CA ASN A 143 13.08 17.46 -13.20
C ASN A 143 12.73 17.00 -14.63
N ASP A 144 12.68 15.68 -14.85
CA ASP A 144 12.26 15.07 -16.10
C ASP A 144 10.73 14.96 -16.14
N LEU A 145 10.10 15.65 -17.10
CA LEU A 145 8.66 15.71 -17.26
C LEU A 145 8.02 14.34 -17.50
N ALA A 146 8.68 13.44 -18.25
CA ALA A 146 8.15 12.10 -18.50
C ALA A 146 8.13 11.29 -17.19
N LYS A 147 9.23 11.32 -16.43
CA LYS A 147 9.30 10.67 -15.10
C LYS A 147 8.35 11.30 -14.10
N TRP A 148 8.11 12.61 -14.20
CA TRP A 148 7.13 13.32 -13.37
C TRP A 148 5.72 12.81 -13.67
N ILE A 149 5.32 12.75 -14.94
CA ILE A 149 4.02 12.23 -15.39
C ILE A 149 3.88 10.75 -14.96
N GLU A 150 4.91 9.94 -15.15
CA GLU A 150 4.90 8.54 -14.71
C GLU A 150 4.68 8.40 -13.20
N ALA A 151 5.45 9.14 -12.39
CA ALA A 151 5.34 9.08 -10.93
C ALA A 151 3.97 9.56 -10.42
N VAL A 152 3.37 10.55 -11.07
CA VAL A 152 2.09 11.15 -10.66
C VAL A 152 0.89 10.32 -11.13
N PHE A 153 0.88 9.85 -12.38
CA PHE A 153 -0.30 9.18 -12.95
C PHE A 153 -0.23 7.65 -12.85
N TYR A 154 0.97 7.09 -12.67
CA TYR A 154 1.22 5.64 -12.62
C TYR A 154 2.08 5.26 -11.42
N PRO A 155 1.70 5.64 -10.19
CA PRO A 155 2.46 5.25 -9.01
C PRO A 155 2.55 3.72 -8.94
N SER A 156 3.72 3.22 -8.56
CA SER A 156 3.87 1.79 -8.31
C SER A 156 2.91 1.35 -7.19
N VAL A 157 2.44 0.12 -7.23
CA VAL A 157 1.64 -0.45 -6.15
C VAL A 157 2.47 -1.44 -5.34
N GLY A 158 2.18 -1.59 -4.05
CA GLY A 158 2.89 -2.57 -3.21
C GLY A 158 2.72 -4.01 -3.73
N PRO A 159 3.61 -4.93 -3.34
CA PRO A 159 3.39 -6.36 -3.60
C PRO A 159 2.22 -6.89 -2.76
N SER A 160 1.82 -8.14 -2.99
CA SER A 160 0.95 -8.87 -2.06
C SER A 160 1.68 -10.06 -1.44
N ALA A 161 1.33 -10.41 -0.21
CA ALA A 161 1.87 -11.55 0.52
C ALA A 161 0.72 -12.42 1.06
N SER A 162 0.90 -13.74 1.04
CA SER A 162 0.01 -14.71 1.69
C SER A 162 0.86 -15.78 2.37
N LEU A 163 0.45 -16.18 3.56
CA LEU A 163 1.13 -17.18 4.38
C LEU A 163 0.08 -18.05 5.07
N THR A 164 0.25 -19.36 4.98
CA THR A 164 -0.56 -20.35 5.70
C THR A 164 0.36 -21.36 6.37
N ALA A 165 -0.04 -21.85 7.54
CA ALA A 165 0.69 -22.87 8.28
C ALA A 165 -0.01 -24.23 8.15
N THR A 166 0.73 -25.32 8.22
CA THR A 166 0.17 -26.67 8.33
C THR A 166 1.02 -27.49 9.30
N PRO A 167 0.47 -27.92 10.45
CA PRO A 167 -0.87 -27.62 10.95
C PRO A 167 -1.11 -26.12 11.24
N SER A 168 -2.37 -25.67 11.21
CA SER A 168 -2.80 -24.29 11.52
C SER A 168 -3.94 -24.25 12.53
N GLY A 169 -4.19 -23.08 13.09
CA GLY A 169 -5.33 -22.84 13.98
C GLY A 169 -5.04 -23.32 15.39
N VAL A 170 -5.95 -24.09 15.97
CA VAL A 170 -5.81 -24.63 17.34
C VAL A 170 -5.50 -26.12 17.26
N ALA A 171 -4.33 -26.49 17.77
CA ALA A 171 -3.94 -27.86 18.04
C ALA A 171 -4.21 -28.22 19.50
N GLU A 172 -4.27 -29.51 19.80
CA GLU A 172 -4.37 -29.97 21.18
C GLU A 172 -3.03 -29.80 21.91
N MET A 173 -3.06 -29.43 23.19
CA MET A 173 -1.85 -29.42 24.02
C MET A 173 -1.29 -30.85 24.17
N GLY A 174 -0.01 -31.02 23.91
CA GLY A 174 0.69 -32.32 23.89
C GLY A 174 1.85 -32.39 24.87
N ALA A 175 2.68 -33.43 24.74
CA ALA A 175 3.94 -33.50 25.47
C ALA A 175 4.86 -32.31 25.12
N ALA A 176 5.75 -31.93 26.06
CA ALA A 176 6.77 -30.94 25.80
C ALA A 176 7.64 -31.35 24.59
N GLY A 177 8.01 -30.40 23.75
CA GLY A 177 8.74 -30.67 22.52
C GLY A 177 8.44 -29.62 21.44
N SER A 178 8.63 -30.00 20.19
CA SER A 178 8.32 -29.16 19.03
C SER A 178 7.51 -29.93 17.99
N THR A 179 6.65 -29.19 17.28
CA THR A 179 5.88 -29.70 16.14
C THR A 179 6.45 -29.09 14.86
N SER A 180 6.69 -29.92 13.85
CA SER A 180 7.06 -29.45 12.52
C SER A 180 5.86 -28.75 11.88
N VAL A 181 6.10 -27.57 11.32
CA VAL A 181 5.10 -26.75 10.64
C VAL A 181 5.59 -26.47 9.22
N PHE A 182 4.75 -26.72 8.23
CA PHE A 182 4.99 -26.34 6.85
C PHE A 182 4.30 -25.01 6.56
N LEU A 183 5.07 -24.01 6.17
CA LEU A 183 4.59 -22.69 5.80
C LEU A 183 4.42 -22.61 4.29
N SER A 184 3.19 -22.62 3.81
CA SER A 184 2.89 -22.38 2.39
C SER A 184 2.73 -20.89 2.16
N TRP A 185 3.53 -20.33 1.26
CA TRP A 185 3.61 -18.89 1.04
C TRP A 185 3.42 -18.53 -0.43
N SER A 186 2.92 -17.32 -0.70
CA SER A 186 2.88 -16.74 -2.04
C SER A 186 3.15 -15.24 -2.00
N ALA A 187 3.97 -14.76 -2.93
CA ALA A 187 4.22 -13.35 -3.19
C ALA A 187 3.74 -13.01 -4.61
N ALA A 188 2.94 -11.95 -4.77
CA ALA A 188 2.47 -11.54 -6.09
C ALA A 188 2.87 -10.11 -6.43
N ARG A 189 3.04 -9.92 -7.74
CA ARG A 189 3.39 -8.65 -8.37
C ARG A 189 2.25 -8.25 -9.27
N ALA A 190 1.52 -7.18 -8.94
CA ALA A 190 0.54 -6.61 -9.85
C ALA A 190 1.22 -5.96 -11.06
N ALA A 191 0.46 -5.59 -12.09
CA ALA A 191 1.02 -4.96 -13.29
C ALA A 191 1.82 -3.68 -13.00
N ALA A 192 1.42 -2.92 -11.97
CA ALA A 192 2.07 -1.70 -11.52
C ALA A 192 3.02 -1.92 -10.32
N THR A 193 3.24 -3.15 -9.86
CA THR A 193 4.19 -3.41 -8.77
C THR A 193 5.61 -3.47 -9.34
N GLU A 194 6.56 -2.84 -8.66
CA GLU A 194 7.98 -2.95 -9.00
C GLU A 194 8.52 -4.38 -8.83
N GLU A 195 9.71 -4.65 -9.33
CA GLU A 195 10.36 -5.95 -9.16
C GLU A 195 10.49 -6.29 -7.66
N ILE A 196 10.06 -7.49 -7.27
CA ILE A 196 10.35 -8.06 -5.96
C ILE A 196 11.85 -8.30 -5.86
N THR A 197 12.47 -7.89 -4.76
CA THR A 197 13.90 -8.03 -4.48
C THR A 197 14.17 -8.92 -3.26
N GLU A 198 13.17 -9.15 -2.42
CA GLU A 198 13.30 -9.95 -1.20
C GLU A 198 11.96 -10.62 -0.83
N ILE A 199 12.04 -11.87 -0.41
CA ILE A 199 10.93 -12.62 0.19
C ILE A 199 11.51 -13.34 1.41
N THR A 200 11.14 -12.91 2.59
CA THR A 200 11.62 -13.50 3.85
C THR A 200 10.47 -14.21 4.54
N VAL A 201 10.57 -15.53 4.73
CA VAL A 201 9.58 -16.38 5.39
C VAL A 201 10.19 -16.92 6.66
N ASN A 202 9.60 -16.54 7.80
CA ASN A 202 10.06 -16.91 9.14
C ASN A 202 11.57 -16.67 9.34
N GLY A 203 12.06 -15.51 8.90
CA GLY A 203 13.48 -15.12 8.99
C GLY A 203 14.41 -15.74 7.92
N THR A 204 13.91 -16.63 7.06
CA THR A 204 14.69 -17.21 5.95
C THR A 204 14.36 -16.49 4.64
N ASN A 205 15.37 -15.97 3.94
CA ASN A 205 15.18 -15.42 2.60
C ASN A 205 14.99 -16.57 1.59
N VAL A 206 13.81 -16.62 0.96
CA VAL A 206 13.39 -17.63 -0.01
C VAL A 206 13.28 -17.06 -1.43
N PHE A 207 13.73 -15.82 -1.65
CA PHE A 207 13.72 -15.19 -2.96
C PHE A 207 14.69 -15.88 -3.93
N SER A 208 14.18 -16.31 -5.08
CA SER A 208 14.97 -16.90 -6.16
C SER A 208 14.92 -16.09 -7.45
N SER A 209 13.78 -15.45 -7.73
CA SER A 209 13.57 -14.62 -8.92
C SER A 209 12.34 -13.73 -8.74
N THR A 210 12.29 -12.64 -9.52
CA THR A 210 11.11 -11.77 -9.57
C THR A 210 10.08 -12.33 -10.54
N PRO A 211 8.79 -12.47 -10.15
CA PRO A 211 7.76 -12.90 -11.10
C PRO A 211 7.50 -11.81 -12.15
N ALA A 212 6.97 -12.22 -13.30
CA ALA A 212 6.49 -11.30 -14.32
C ALA A 212 5.40 -10.36 -13.75
N ALA A 213 5.22 -9.20 -14.37
CA ALA A 213 4.15 -8.27 -13.98
C ALA A 213 2.78 -8.96 -14.16
N GLY A 214 1.95 -8.94 -13.12
CA GLY A 214 0.66 -9.65 -13.08
C GLY A 214 0.74 -11.11 -12.64
N ALA A 215 1.92 -11.61 -12.24
CA ALA A 215 2.13 -13.00 -11.82
C ALA A 215 2.51 -13.12 -10.34
N SER A 216 2.59 -14.36 -9.86
CA SER A 216 2.99 -14.71 -8.50
C SER A 216 4.08 -15.77 -8.48
N VAL A 217 4.84 -15.81 -7.39
CA VAL A 217 5.74 -16.90 -7.02
C VAL A 217 5.28 -17.47 -5.67
N SER A 218 5.43 -18.77 -5.49
CA SER A 218 4.99 -19.49 -4.28
C SER A 218 5.96 -20.59 -3.92
N GLY A 219 5.90 -21.03 -2.66
CA GLY A 219 6.70 -22.16 -2.19
C GLY A 219 6.30 -22.60 -0.79
N THR A 220 7.12 -23.49 -0.24
CA THR A 220 6.97 -24.01 1.12
C THR A 220 8.24 -23.76 1.91
N GLN A 221 8.11 -23.38 3.17
CA GLN A 221 9.22 -23.25 4.12
C GLN A 221 8.92 -24.08 5.37
N SER A 222 9.85 -24.96 5.75
CA SER A 222 9.73 -25.68 7.01
C SER A 222 10.06 -24.76 8.19
N ALA A 223 9.28 -24.89 9.25
CA ALA A 223 9.45 -24.21 10.52
C ALA A 223 9.13 -25.16 11.68
N THR A 224 9.36 -24.70 12.91
CA THR A 224 9.02 -25.43 14.12
C THR A 224 8.21 -24.53 15.05
N ALA A 225 7.16 -25.09 15.65
CA ALA A 225 6.45 -24.48 16.77
C ALA A 225 6.82 -25.21 18.06
N THR A 226 7.08 -24.46 19.14
CA THR A 226 7.22 -25.05 20.47
C THR A 226 5.85 -25.53 20.93
N ASN A 227 5.73 -26.81 21.29
CA ASN A 227 4.47 -27.37 21.75
C ASN A 227 3.94 -26.58 22.95
N ASN A 228 2.62 -26.44 23.03
CA ASN A 228 1.93 -25.76 24.14
C ASN A 228 2.23 -24.25 24.23
N THR A 229 2.87 -23.66 23.21
CA THR A 229 3.14 -22.23 23.14
C THR A 229 2.62 -21.69 21.80
N LYS A 230 1.78 -20.65 21.86
CA LYS A 230 1.31 -19.96 20.65
C LYS A 230 2.53 -19.47 19.85
N THR A 231 2.63 -19.91 18.61
CA THR A 231 3.72 -19.54 17.72
C THR A 231 3.15 -18.81 16.51
N SER A 232 3.69 -17.62 16.24
CA SER A 232 3.35 -16.80 15.08
C SER A 232 4.51 -16.81 14.09
N PHE A 233 4.20 -17.04 12.82
CA PHE A 233 5.12 -17.00 11.69
C PHE A 233 4.82 -15.77 10.86
N THR A 234 5.86 -15.14 10.33
CA THR A 234 5.76 -13.94 9.51
C THR A 234 6.36 -14.18 8.13
N MET A 235 5.79 -13.53 7.13
CA MET A 235 6.35 -13.38 5.81
C MET A 235 6.44 -11.89 5.50
N THR A 236 7.55 -11.47 4.89
CA THR A 236 7.71 -10.12 4.33
C THR A 236 8.14 -10.21 2.88
N VAL A 237 7.57 -9.35 2.04
CA VAL A 237 7.93 -9.19 0.63
C VAL A 237 8.35 -7.74 0.43
N LYS A 238 9.48 -7.52 -0.25
CA LYS A 238 10.00 -6.18 -0.53
C LYS A 238 10.24 -6.01 -2.03
N THR A 239 9.90 -4.84 -2.55
CA THR A 239 10.16 -4.43 -3.93
C THR A 239 11.37 -3.51 -4.05
N LYS A 240 11.85 -3.30 -5.27
CA LYS A 240 12.99 -2.44 -5.62
C LYS A 240 12.84 -0.98 -5.16
N ASP A 241 11.62 -0.47 -5.17
CA ASP A 241 11.25 0.86 -4.66
C ASP A 241 10.96 0.86 -3.14
N ASN A 242 11.35 -0.20 -2.43
CA ASN A 242 11.21 -0.39 -0.98
C ASN A 242 9.78 -0.49 -0.43
N LYS A 243 8.77 -0.70 -1.28
CA LYS A 243 7.42 -1.04 -0.79
C LYS A 243 7.43 -2.45 -0.22
N THR A 244 6.62 -2.67 0.80
CA THR A 244 6.54 -3.94 1.51
C THR A 244 5.12 -4.44 1.64
N ALA A 245 4.98 -5.76 1.71
CA ALA A 245 3.78 -6.44 2.16
C ALA A 245 4.16 -7.50 3.19
N SER A 246 3.25 -7.80 4.11
CA SER A 246 3.45 -8.84 5.11
C SER A 246 2.22 -9.73 5.26
N ALA A 247 2.47 -10.98 5.63
CA ALA A 247 1.44 -11.95 5.98
C ALA A 247 1.85 -12.69 7.24
N THR A 248 0.88 -13.13 8.03
CA THR A 248 1.11 -13.90 9.25
C THR A 248 0.29 -15.17 9.25
N ALA A 249 0.86 -16.22 9.85
CA ALA A 249 0.17 -17.46 10.15
C ALA A 249 0.49 -17.82 11.60
N SER A 250 -0.40 -18.55 12.27
CA SER A 250 -0.14 -18.98 13.65
C SER A 250 -0.70 -20.36 13.93
N ILE A 251 -0.05 -21.02 14.88
CA ILE A 251 -0.57 -22.20 15.57
C ILE A 251 -0.71 -21.86 17.05
N ASP A 252 -1.86 -22.19 17.60
CA ASP A 252 -2.17 -22.09 19.02
C ASP A 252 -2.42 -23.49 19.59
N PHE A 253 -2.27 -23.64 20.90
CA PHE A 253 -2.45 -24.92 21.58
C PHE A 253 -3.43 -24.77 22.72
N GLN A 254 -4.46 -25.61 22.72
CA GLN A 254 -5.49 -25.59 23.76
C GLN A 254 -5.79 -27.01 24.23
N TRP A 255 -6.14 -27.13 25.50
CA TRP A 255 -6.72 -28.38 25.99
C TRP A 255 -8.14 -28.54 25.46
N LYS A 256 -8.57 -29.79 25.36
CA LYS A 256 -9.97 -30.11 25.11
C LYS A 256 -10.71 -30.27 26.43
N ARG A 257 -11.99 -29.96 26.42
CA ARG A 257 -12.96 -30.52 27.35
C ARG A 257 -13.67 -31.69 26.69
N TYR A 258 -14.11 -32.64 27.50
CA TYR A 258 -14.78 -33.86 27.07
C TYR A 258 -16.12 -33.98 27.78
N TRP A 259 -17.14 -34.44 27.08
CA TRP A 259 -18.43 -34.76 27.67
C TRP A 259 -19.16 -35.85 26.91
N GLY A 260 -19.93 -36.65 27.62
CA GLY A 260 -20.73 -37.70 27.02
C GLY A 260 -21.13 -38.75 28.04
N PHE A 261 -21.73 -39.83 27.56
CA PHE A 261 -22.14 -40.93 28.41
C PHE A 261 -21.15 -42.08 28.34
N THR A 262 -20.92 -42.73 29.47
CA THR A 262 -20.15 -43.98 29.55
C THR A 262 -20.88 -44.97 30.44
N SER A 263 -20.76 -46.25 30.10
CA SER A 263 -21.20 -47.34 30.97
C SER A 263 -20.20 -47.54 32.11
N GLY A 264 -20.71 -47.74 33.32
CA GLY A 264 -19.92 -48.12 34.49
C GLY A 264 -20.56 -47.67 35.80
N GLY A 265 -20.45 -48.52 36.83
CA GLY A 265 -21.02 -48.30 38.16
C GLY A 265 -22.53 -48.50 38.26
N GLU A 266 -22.99 -48.94 39.43
CA GLU A 266 -24.41 -49.00 39.78
C GLU A 266 -24.92 -47.60 40.20
N ASP A 267 -26.23 -47.43 40.36
CA ASP A 267 -26.82 -46.19 40.86
C ASP A 267 -26.35 -45.91 42.29
N GLY A 268 -26.06 -44.64 42.59
CA GLY A 268 -25.50 -44.24 43.89
C GLY A 268 -24.07 -44.71 44.18
N VAL A 269 -23.44 -45.51 43.31
CA VAL A 269 -22.08 -46.02 43.51
C VAL A 269 -21.06 -45.15 42.77
N SER A 270 -19.97 -44.81 43.46
CA SER A 270 -18.85 -44.05 42.89
C SER A 270 -18.26 -44.76 41.67
N PHE A 271 -18.06 -44.02 40.59
CA PHE A 271 -17.51 -44.52 39.35
C PHE A 271 -16.41 -43.59 38.85
N ALA A 272 -15.20 -44.14 38.65
CA ALA A 272 -14.05 -43.41 38.16
C ALA A 272 -13.76 -43.81 36.70
N PRO A 273 -14.14 -42.99 35.70
CA PRO A 273 -13.89 -43.31 34.29
C PRO A 273 -12.38 -43.31 33.99
N THR A 274 -11.93 -44.27 33.18
CA THR A 274 -10.54 -44.36 32.69
C THR A 274 -10.22 -43.28 31.66
N ASP A 275 -8.94 -43.02 31.38
CA ASP A 275 -8.52 -42.06 30.34
C ASP A 275 -9.09 -42.44 28.97
N ALA A 276 -9.07 -43.74 28.65
CA ALA A 276 -9.64 -44.25 27.41
C ALA A 276 -11.15 -43.99 27.31
N GLN A 277 -11.90 -44.13 28.41
CA GLN A 277 -13.34 -43.81 28.43
C GLN A 277 -13.60 -42.32 28.23
N ILE A 278 -12.81 -41.44 28.86
CA ILE A 278 -12.95 -39.98 28.71
C ILE A 278 -12.62 -39.54 27.28
N LEU A 279 -11.55 -40.09 26.68
CA LEU A 279 -11.15 -39.81 25.30
C LEU A 279 -12.18 -40.28 24.27
N ALA A 280 -12.92 -41.35 24.59
CA ALA A 280 -13.95 -41.93 23.74
C ALA A 280 -15.31 -41.22 23.85
N LEU A 281 -15.48 -40.25 24.76
CA LEU A 281 -16.72 -39.50 24.90
C LEU A 281 -17.09 -38.80 23.58
N SER A 282 -18.40 -38.75 23.30
CA SER A 282 -18.95 -38.25 22.03
C SER A 282 -18.71 -36.75 21.81
N GLY A 283 -18.70 -35.98 22.89
CA GLY A 283 -18.47 -34.55 22.88
C GLY A 283 -17.04 -34.20 23.25
N LYS A 284 -16.37 -33.42 22.40
CA LYS A 284 -15.06 -32.84 22.67
C LYS A 284 -14.86 -31.55 21.91
N GLU A 285 -14.27 -30.55 22.55
CA GLU A 285 -13.96 -29.27 21.92
C GLU A 285 -12.77 -28.60 22.61
N PHE A 286 -12.07 -27.74 21.87
CA PHE A 286 -11.07 -26.85 22.44
C PHE A 286 -11.71 -25.78 23.32
N GLY A 287 -10.99 -25.34 24.35
CA GLY A 287 -11.45 -24.28 25.24
C GLY A 287 -10.32 -23.60 25.98
N THR A 288 -10.69 -22.54 26.70
CA THR A 288 -9.80 -21.77 27.57
C THR A 288 -10.37 -21.58 28.98
N THR A 289 -11.61 -22.00 29.22
CA THR A 289 -12.34 -21.86 30.48
C THR A 289 -13.20 -23.09 30.73
N ALA A 290 -13.54 -23.39 31.99
CA ALA A 290 -14.43 -24.50 32.33
C ALA A 290 -15.86 -24.29 31.81
N ALA A 291 -16.30 -23.03 31.77
CA ALA A 291 -17.67 -22.68 31.43
C ALA A 291 -18.05 -23.14 30.01
N VAL A 292 -19.23 -23.75 29.89
CA VAL A 292 -19.88 -24.10 28.63
C VAL A 292 -21.37 -23.87 28.73
N SER A 293 -21.99 -23.57 27.60
CA SER A 293 -23.44 -23.44 27.51
C SER A 293 -24.04 -24.40 26.48
N ASN A 294 -25.23 -24.90 26.78
CA ASN A 294 -26.11 -25.68 25.89
C ASN A 294 -25.42 -26.90 25.25
N LYS A 295 -24.62 -27.64 26.03
CA LYS A 295 -24.03 -28.89 25.57
C LYS A 295 -25.04 -30.01 25.74
N SER A 296 -25.18 -30.85 24.73
CA SER A 296 -26.05 -32.02 24.79
C SER A 296 -25.26 -33.31 24.59
N ALA A 297 -25.76 -34.38 25.19
CA ALA A 297 -25.33 -35.74 24.94
C ALA A 297 -26.54 -36.67 25.07
N THR A 298 -26.49 -37.83 24.39
CA THR A 298 -27.55 -38.85 24.47
C THR A 298 -26.91 -40.20 24.78
N PRO A 299 -27.38 -40.93 25.81
CA PRO A 299 -26.84 -42.25 26.14
C PRO A 299 -27.42 -43.32 25.21
N SER A 300 -26.74 -44.47 25.11
CA SER A 300 -27.22 -45.66 24.37
C SER A 300 -27.99 -46.67 25.23
N GLY A 301 -28.26 -46.32 26.49
CA GLY A 301 -28.87 -47.16 27.51
C GLY A 301 -28.68 -46.51 28.89
N PRO A 302 -28.89 -47.23 30.01
CA PRO A 302 -28.55 -46.71 31.33
C PRO A 302 -27.05 -46.44 31.45
N GLN A 303 -26.65 -45.16 31.43
CA GLN A 303 -25.26 -44.71 31.48
C GLN A 303 -25.12 -43.46 32.37
N LYS A 304 -23.90 -43.17 32.83
CA LYS A 304 -23.60 -41.96 33.60
C LYS A 304 -23.07 -40.86 32.68
N LEU A 305 -23.57 -39.62 32.84
CA LEU A 305 -22.99 -38.45 32.19
C LEU A 305 -21.62 -38.15 32.82
N VAL A 306 -20.60 -38.02 31.98
CA VAL A 306 -19.25 -37.63 32.36
C VAL A 306 -18.91 -36.31 31.69
N ILE A 307 -18.35 -35.38 32.46
CA ILE A 307 -17.85 -34.09 31.99
C ILE A 307 -16.44 -33.92 32.54
N ALA A 308 -15.47 -33.67 31.67
CA ALA A 308 -14.06 -33.52 32.06
C ALA A 308 -13.46 -32.27 31.41
N PHE A 309 -12.77 -31.45 32.20
CA PHE A 309 -12.04 -30.29 31.70
C PHE A 309 -10.77 -30.02 32.54
N PRO A 310 -9.76 -29.32 32.00
CA PRO A 310 -8.55 -28.99 32.74
C PRO A 310 -8.82 -28.25 34.04
N ALA A 311 -8.20 -28.72 35.13
CA ALA A 311 -8.31 -28.11 36.46
C ALA A 311 -7.73 -26.70 36.52
N SER A 312 -6.81 -26.36 35.61
CA SER A 312 -6.24 -25.01 35.49
C SER A 312 -7.25 -23.96 35.03
N TRP A 313 -8.39 -24.37 34.47
CA TRP A 313 -9.49 -23.46 34.12
C TRP A 313 -10.36 -23.08 35.32
N GLY A 314 -9.95 -23.48 36.53
CA GLY A 314 -10.73 -23.39 37.75
C GLY A 314 -11.64 -24.60 37.93
N GLY A 315 -12.10 -24.82 39.16
CA GLY A 315 -13.16 -25.79 39.39
C GLY A 315 -14.48 -25.16 38.97
N GLY A 316 -14.96 -25.45 37.75
CA GLY A 316 -16.30 -25.06 37.30
C GLY A 316 -17.28 -25.24 38.46
N THR A 317 -17.95 -24.16 38.84
CA THR A 317 -18.58 -24.04 40.16
C THR A 317 -19.91 -24.76 40.20
N LYS A 318 -20.59 -24.84 39.06
CA LYS A 318 -21.92 -25.45 38.95
C LYS A 318 -22.08 -26.28 37.70
N VAL A 319 -22.74 -27.43 37.85
CA VAL A 319 -23.27 -28.22 36.74
C VAL A 319 -24.77 -27.97 36.67
N ILE A 320 -25.22 -27.28 35.61
CA ILE A 320 -26.65 -27.00 35.40
C ILE A 320 -27.16 -28.02 34.38
N VAL A 321 -28.18 -28.80 34.73
CA VAL A 321 -28.87 -29.70 33.79
C VAL A 321 -30.26 -29.15 33.55
N GLY A 322 -30.59 -28.85 32.29
CA GLY A 322 -31.75 -28.05 31.94
C GLY A 322 -31.64 -26.64 32.54
N VAL A 323 -32.49 -26.32 33.52
CA VAL A 323 -32.53 -25.03 34.23
C VAL A 323 -32.11 -25.12 35.70
N ASN A 324 -31.82 -26.33 36.20
CA ASN A 324 -31.60 -26.58 37.62
C ASN A 324 -30.12 -26.77 37.95
N ASP A 325 -29.68 -26.19 39.06
CA ASP A 325 -28.39 -26.52 39.66
C ASP A 325 -28.40 -27.98 40.10
N SER A 326 -27.63 -28.80 39.38
CA SER A 326 -27.57 -30.25 39.56
C SER A 326 -26.21 -30.67 40.12
N THR A 327 -25.42 -29.74 40.65
CA THR A 327 -24.04 -30.02 41.10
C THR A 327 -23.98 -31.16 42.13
N GLY A 328 -24.96 -31.26 43.02
CA GLY A 328 -25.07 -32.35 44.01
C GLY A 328 -25.36 -33.74 43.42
N ALA A 329 -25.84 -33.82 42.18
CA ALA A 329 -26.07 -35.07 41.47
C ALA A 329 -24.79 -35.63 40.81
N PHE A 330 -23.66 -34.93 40.93
CA PHE A 330 -22.37 -35.36 40.40
C PHE A 330 -21.39 -35.65 41.53
N GLU A 331 -20.55 -36.65 41.30
CA GLU A 331 -19.29 -36.83 42.01
C GLU A 331 -18.20 -36.06 41.28
N LYS A 332 -17.44 -35.25 42.01
CA LYS A 332 -16.34 -34.44 41.50
C LYS A 332 -15.03 -35.06 41.92
N THR A 333 -14.18 -35.39 40.96
CA THR A 333 -12.80 -35.83 41.21
C THR A 333 -11.82 -34.97 40.43
N THR A 334 -10.59 -34.86 40.93
CA THR A 334 -9.48 -34.24 40.20
C THR A 334 -8.37 -35.27 40.08
N ARG A 335 -7.94 -35.55 38.85
CA ARG A 335 -6.83 -36.48 38.62
C ARG A 335 -6.02 -36.10 37.39
N SER A 336 -4.81 -36.64 37.33
CA SER A 336 -3.97 -36.56 36.12
C SER A 336 -4.66 -37.32 34.97
N PHE A 337 -4.64 -36.71 33.79
CA PHE A 337 -5.21 -37.24 32.56
C PHE A 337 -4.22 -37.02 31.41
N THR A 338 -3.97 -38.08 30.64
CA THR A 338 -3.11 -38.01 29.45
C THR A 338 -3.96 -38.16 28.20
N ASN A 339 -3.88 -37.18 27.29
CA ASN A 339 -4.64 -37.22 26.05
C ASN A 339 -3.97 -38.11 24.97
N ALA A 340 -4.64 -38.25 23.82
CA ALA A 340 -4.17 -39.09 22.72
C ALA A 340 -2.83 -38.65 22.10
N ILE A 341 -2.40 -37.39 22.31
CA ILE A 341 -1.12 -36.87 21.80
C ILE A 341 -0.04 -36.77 22.90
N GLY A 342 -0.27 -37.43 24.05
CA GLY A 342 0.70 -37.55 25.14
C GLY A 342 0.82 -36.31 26.04
N GLY A 343 -0.07 -35.33 25.92
CA GLY A 343 -0.16 -34.21 26.84
C GLY A 343 -0.83 -34.62 28.15
N THR A 344 -0.16 -34.36 29.27
CA THR A 344 -0.67 -34.67 30.61
C THR A 344 -0.99 -33.38 31.37
N THR A 345 -2.20 -33.30 31.94
CA THR A 345 -2.56 -32.26 32.90
C THR A 345 -3.63 -32.78 33.88
N SER A 346 -3.84 -32.07 34.98
CA SER A 346 -4.92 -32.40 35.92
C SER A 346 -6.27 -31.98 35.32
N TYR A 347 -7.24 -32.89 35.31
CA TYR A 347 -8.62 -32.61 34.93
C TYR A 347 -9.54 -32.67 36.14
N VAL A 348 -10.52 -31.78 36.18
CA VAL A 348 -11.71 -31.92 37.00
C VAL A 348 -12.71 -32.76 36.22
N ILE A 349 -13.20 -33.83 36.85
CA ILE A 349 -14.13 -34.79 36.26
C ILE A 349 -15.38 -34.82 37.12
N TYR A 350 -16.52 -34.49 36.49
CA TYR A 350 -17.85 -34.68 37.05
C TYR A 350 -18.44 -35.97 36.49
N VAL A 351 -18.91 -36.85 37.36
CA VAL A 351 -19.58 -38.09 37.01
C VAL A 351 -20.95 -38.10 37.66
N GLN A 352 -22.02 -38.25 36.87
CA GLN A 352 -23.38 -38.32 37.41
C GLN A 352 -23.51 -39.55 38.33
N ARG A 353 -24.10 -39.38 39.51
CA ARG A 353 -24.21 -40.46 40.51
C ARG A 353 -25.13 -41.59 40.08
N ASP A 354 -26.19 -41.27 39.34
CA ASP A 354 -27.20 -42.23 38.92
C ASP A 354 -27.18 -42.39 37.39
N ASN A 355 -27.45 -43.60 36.93
CA ASN A 355 -27.59 -43.87 35.50
C ASN A 355 -28.84 -43.20 34.94
N THR A 356 -28.76 -42.79 33.68
CA THR A 356 -29.92 -42.30 32.92
C THR A 356 -29.92 -42.89 31.53
N ALA A 357 -31.12 -43.11 30.99
CA ALA A 357 -31.33 -43.45 29.58
C ALA A 357 -31.84 -42.25 28.77
N ALA A 358 -32.06 -41.10 29.41
CA ALA A 358 -32.51 -39.88 28.76
C ALA A 358 -31.31 -39.02 28.31
N GLY A 359 -31.45 -38.38 27.15
CA GLY A 359 -30.52 -37.34 26.73
C GLY A 359 -30.58 -36.14 27.67
N LEU A 360 -29.43 -35.52 27.91
CA LEU A 360 -29.30 -34.37 28.81
C LEU A 360 -28.70 -33.17 28.08
N THR A 361 -29.23 -31.99 28.36
CA THR A 361 -28.61 -30.70 28.01
C THR A 361 -28.07 -30.07 29.29
N PHE A 362 -26.83 -29.62 29.27
CA PHE A 362 -26.16 -29.07 30.43
C PHE A 362 -25.34 -27.81 30.12
N ASN A 363 -25.04 -27.07 31.19
CA ASN A 363 -24.11 -25.95 31.22
C ASN A 363 -23.10 -26.18 32.36
N ILE A 364 -21.88 -25.67 32.18
CA ILE A 364 -20.91 -25.49 33.27
C ILE A 364 -20.76 -23.99 33.49
N GLN A 365 -20.89 -23.54 34.74
CA GLN A 365 -20.73 -22.14 35.12
C GLN A 365 -19.49 -21.93 35.99
#